data_AF-A0A4Y7RHP7-F1
#
_entry.id   AF-A0A4Y7RHP7-F1
#
_cell.length_a   1.000
_cell.length_b   1.000
_cell.length_c   1.000
_cell.angle_alpha   90.00
_cell.angle_beta   90.00
_cell.angle_gamma   90.00
#
_symmetry.space_group_name_H-M   'P 1'
#
loop_
_entity.id
_entity.type
_entity.pdbx_description
1 polymer ?
#
loop_
_entity_poly.entity_id
_entity_poly.type
_entity_poly.pdbx_seq_one_letter_code
_entity_poly.pdbx_strand_id
1 'polypeptide(L)'
;MLKNRKSDSGPTVIIGCVLNTDTNHFLSEIIFGLEEEEIPFIVEKQDDNDLICDTVESAYNMALRSSLAVGIFIGRDKEIVLHHKKLPPKQPYFYLEPNEVNLDKARRIGTNAGRIVKRLPLLDI
;
A
#
# COMPACT_ATOMS: atom_id res chain seq x y z
N MET A 1 -23.58 22.23 10.11
CA MET A 1 -24.37 21.24 9.37
C MET A 1 -23.45 20.57 8.34
N LEU A 2 -22.75 19.52 8.76
CA LEU A 2 -21.77 18.81 7.91
C LEU A 2 -22.55 17.92 6.94
N LYS A 3 -22.49 18.24 5.66
CA LYS A 3 -23.08 17.42 4.61
C LYS A 3 -22.25 16.14 4.49
N ASN A 4 -22.84 15.04 4.92
CA ASN A 4 -22.44 13.68 4.60
C ASN A 4 -22.52 13.53 3.07
N ARG A 5 -21.41 13.78 2.37
CA ARG A 5 -21.22 13.31 1.00
C ARG A 5 -20.25 12.14 1.12
N LYS A 6 -20.71 10.92 0.82
CA LYS A 6 -19.79 9.92 0.26
C LYS A 6 -19.18 10.61 -0.95
N SER A 7 -17.94 11.07 -0.84
CA SER A 7 -17.19 11.50 -2.01
C SER A 7 -17.04 10.26 -2.86
N ASP A 8 -17.62 10.30 -4.06
CA ASP A 8 -17.27 9.41 -5.15
C ASP A 8 -15.82 9.78 -5.55
N SER A 9 -14.89 9.42 -4.65
CA SER A 9 -13.46 9.44 -4.94
C SER A 9 -13.28 8.39 -6.02
N GLY A 10 -12.66 8.77 -7.13
CA GLY A 10 -12.47 7.88 -8.28
C GLY A 10 -11.78 6.56 -7.89
N PRO A 11 -11.50 5.69 -8.88
CA PRO A 11 -10.68 4.51 -8.63
C PRO A 11 -9.41 4.93 -7.87
N THR A 12 -9.07 4.28 -6.76
CA THR A 12 -7.92 4.64 -5.91
C THR A 12 -7.34 3.41 -5.21
N VAL A 13 -6.01 3.29 -5.22
CA VAL A 13 -5.24 2.44 -4.30
C VAL A 13 -5.11 3.16 -2.96
N ILE A 14 -5.17 2.44 -1.85
CA ILE A 14 -4.93 3.03 -0.51
C ILE A 14 -3.58 2.54 0.01
N ILE A 15 -2.74 3.49 0.44
CA ILE A 15 -1.43 3.26 1.05
C ILE A 15 -1.52 3.70 2.50
N GLY A 16 -1.42 2.75 3.44
CA GLY A 16 -1.23 3.06 4.85
C GLY A 16 0.25 3.14 5.19
N CYS A 17 0.65 4.09 6.06
CA CYS A 17 2.03 4.22 6.47
C CYS A 17 2.15 4.72 7.92
N VAL A 18 3.00 4.06 8.71
CA VAL A 18 3.52 4.59 9.97
C VAL A 18 4.71 5.51 9.63
N LEU A 19 4.50 6.82 9.67
CA LEU A 19 5.50 7.77 9.21
C LEU A 19 6.61 8.01 10.24
N ASN A 20 7.84 7.74 9.82
CA ASN A 20 9.06 8.18 10.47
C ASN A 20 10.09 8.58 9.39
N THR A 21 11.28 9.02 9.80
CA THR A 21 12.33 9.44 8.86
C THR A 21 12.72 8.32 7.89
N ASP A 22 12.65 7.07 8.33
CA ASP A 22 13.09 5.92 7.54
C ASP A 22 12.05 5.43 6.54
N THR A 23 10.75 5.52 6.88
CA THR A 23 9.66 5.04 6.02
C THR A 23 9.29 6.02 4.90
N ASN A 24 9.66 7.30 5.03
CA ASN A 24 9.31 8.33 4.06
C ASN A 24 9.95 8.13 2.67
N HIS A 25 11.19 7.63 2.64
CA HIS A 25 11.87 7.32 1.38
C HIS A 25 11.20 6.15 0.65
N PHE A 26 10.78 5.10 1.37
CA PHE A 26 10.06 3.98 0.76
C PHE A 26 8.66 4.36 0.28
N LEU A 27 7.95 5.21 1.03
CA LEU A 27 6.67 5.75 0.59
C LEU A 27 6.81 6.49 -0.74
N SER A 28 7.85 7.30 -0.89
CA SER A 28 8.12 8.06 -2.12
C SER A 28 8.36 7.14 -3.32
N GLU A 29 9.16 6.08 -3.15
CA GLU A 29 9.40 5.11 -4.22
C GLU A 29 8.14 4.32 -4.61
N ILE A 30 7.31 3.92 -3.64
CA ILE A 30 6.01 3.27 -3.91
C ILE A 30 5.10 4.20 -4.71
N ILE A 31 5.06 5.49 -4.36
CA ILE A 31 4.28 6.50 -5.09
C ILE A 31 4.78 6.62 -6.52
N PHE A 32 6.10 6.72 -6.74
CA PHE A 32 6.66 6.77 -8.09
C PHE A 32 6.29 5.54 -8.92
N GLY A 33 6.32 4.34 -8.35
CA GLY A 33 5.90 3.12 -9.05
C GLY A 33 4.41 3.13 -9.44
N LEU A 34 3.54 3.70 -8.60
CA LEU A 34 2.11 3.88 -8.94
C LEU A 34 1.90 4.96 -10.01
N GLU A 35 2.66 6.06 -9.95
CA GLU A 35 2.61 7.15 -10.94
C GLU A 35 3.10 6.69 -12.32
N GLU A 36 4.16 5.89 -12.39
CA GLU A 36 4.64 5.26 -13.64
C GLU A 36 3.55 4.38 -14.28
N GLU A 37 2.72 3.73 -13.46
CA GLU A 37 1.57 2.95 -13.90
C GLU A 37 0.29 3.79 -14.02
N GLU A 38 0.35 5.12 -13.89
CA GLU A 38 -0.80 6.03 -13.98
C GLU A 38 -1.96 5.64 -13.03
N ILE A 39 -1.62 5.14 -11.85
CA ILE A 39 -2.61 4.66 -10.87
C ILE A 39 -2.90 5.71 -9.81
N PRO A 40 -4.16 6.15 -9.70
CA PRO A 40 -4.57 7.04 -8.61
C PRO A 40 -4.44 6.35 -7.24
N PHE A 41 -3.99 7.11 -6.25
CA PHE A 41 -3.77 6.61 -4.89
C PHE A 41 -4.14 7.65 -3.81
N ILE A 42 -4.32 7.16 -2.59
CA ILE A 42 -4.47 7.95 -1.37
C ILE A 42 -3.49 7.42 -0.34
N VAL A 43 -2.83 8.34 0.39
CA VAL A 43 -1.96 7.99 1.53
C VAL A 43 -2.69 8.28 2.83
N GLU A 44 -2.76 7.27 3.69
CA GLU A 44 -3.32 7.36 5.04
C GLU A 44 -2.20 7.19 6.07
N LYS A 45 -1.97 8.23 6.86
CA LYS A 45 -1.00 8.21 7.96
C LYS A 45 -1.63 7.49 9.14
N GLN A 46 -0.90 6.54 9.72
CA GLN A 46 -1.28 5.90 10.98
C GLN A 46 -0.48 6.50 12.14
N ASP A 47 -1.16 6.72 13.26
CA ASP A 47 -0.52 7.23 14.46
C ASP A 47 0.31 6.13 15.13
N ASP A 48 1.51 6.49 15.58
CA ASP A 48 2.46 5.56 16.19
C ASP A 48 1.98 5.02 17.56
N ASN A 49 0.92 5.61 18.11
CA ASN A 49 0.33 5.20 19.40
C ASN A 49 -0.81 4.19 19.25
N ASP A 50 -1.30 3.95 18.03
CA ASP A 50 -2.28 2.90 17.80
C ASP A 50 -1.55 1.55 17.84
N LEU A 51 -2.03 0.68 18.75
CA LEU A 51 -1.54 -0.67 19.03
C LEU A 51 -0.94 -1.34 17.80
N ILE A 52 0.27 -1.91 17.97
CA ILE A 52 1.00 -2.77 17.00
C ILE A 52 0.00 -3.51 16.13
N CYS A 53 -0.31 -2.94 14.98
CA CYS A 53 -1.25 -3.52 14.04
C CYS A 53 -0.44 -4.43 13.13
N ASP A 54 -0.88 -5.67 12.99
CA ASP A 54 -0.27 -6.63 12.09
C ASP A 54 -0.22 -6.03 10.67
N THR A 55 0.99 -5.84 10.14
CA THR A 55 1.22 -5.12 8.87
C THR A 55 0.48 -5.79 7.70
N VAL A 56 0.32 -7.12 7.73
CA VAL A 56 -0.44 -7.86 6.71
C VAL A 56 -1.93 -7.53 6.79
N GLU A 57 -2.49 -7.56 8.00
CA GLU A 57 -3.88 -7.22 8.25
C GLU A 57 -4.17 -5.76 7.91
N SER A 58 -3.26 -4.85 8.23
CA SER A 58 -3.35 -3.44 7.85
C SER A 58 -3.37 -3.27 6.33
N ALA A 59 -2.49 -3.95 5.58
CA ALA A 59 -2.50 -3.91 4.12
C ALA A 59 -3.78 -4.53 3.52
N TYR A 60 -4.28 -5.62 4.11
CA TYR A 60 -5.57 -6.20 3.72
C TYR A 60 -6.73 -5.23 3.96
N ASN A 61 -6.73 -4.52 5.10
CA ASN A 61 -7.73 -3.49 5.40
C ASN A 61 -7.66 -2.32 4.41
N MET A 62 -6.47 -1.90 3.99
CA MET A 62 -6.32 -0.91 2.91
C MET A 62 -6.93 -1.44 1.61
N ALA A 63 -6.71 -2.72 1.28
CA ALA A 63 -7.23 -3.34 0.07
C ALA A 63 -8.77 -3.48 0.09
N LEU A 64 -9.36 -3.75 1.26
CA LEU A 64 -10.82 -3.79 1.43
C LEU A 64 -11.48 -2.43 1.22
N ARG A 65 -10.80 -1.34 1.63
CA ARG A 65 -11.29 0.03 1.52
C ARG A 65 -11.01 0.67 0.16
N SER A 66 -9.98 0.19 -0.55
CA SER A 66 -9.63 0.64 -1.90
C SER A 66 -10.72 0.29 -2.91
N SER A 67 -11.14 1.28 -3.72
CA SER A 67 -12.05 1.06 -4.84
C SER A 67 -11.40 0.23 -5.98
N LEU A 68 -10.06 0.17 -6.00
CA LEU A 68 -9.26 -0.68 -6.89
C LEU A 68 -8.89 -2.05 -6.28
N ALA A 69 -9.39 -2.37 -5.08
CA ALA A 69 -9.16 -3.63 -4.39
C ALA A 69 -7.69 -3.94 -4.04
N VAL A 70 -6.79 -2.95 -4.14
CA VAL A 70 -5.36 -3.07 -3.84
C VAL A 70 -5.01 -2.17 -2.66
N GLY A 71 -4.27 -2.72 -1.70
CA GLY A 71 -3.84 -2.02 -0.50
C GLY A 71 -2.36 -2.22 -0.27
N ILE A 72 -1.69 -1.16 0.16
CA ILE A 72 -0.28 -1.19 0.54
C ILE A 72 -0.18 -0.74 2.00
N PHE A 73 0.70 -1.38 2.78
CA PHE A 73 1.04 -0.89 4.12
C PHE A 73 2.55 -0.86 4.32
N ILE A 74 3.05 0.24 4.86
CA ILE A 74 4.43 0.40 5.33
C ILE A 74 4.40 0.40 6.85
N GLY A 75 4.95 -0.66 7.44
CA GLY A 75 5.00 -0.85 8.88
C GLY A 75 6.07 0.00 9.56
N ARG A 76 6.07 0.00 10.89
CA ARG A 76 7.00 0.79 11.71
C ARG A 76 8.45 0.39 11.47
N ASP A 77 8.70 -0.90 11.34
CA ASP A 77 10.03 -1.48 11.16
C ASP A 77 10.41 -1.59 9.67
N LYS A 78 9.74 -0.78 8.82
CA LYS A 78 9.97 -0.62 7.39
C LYS A 78 9.50 -1.78 6.53
N GLU A 79 8.88 -2.81 7.11
CA GLU A 79 8.26 -3.87 6.32
C GLU A 79 7.21 -3.29 5.37
N ILE A 80 7.12 -3.86 4.16
CA ILE A 80 6.20 -3.39 3.12
C ILE A 80 5.34 -4.55 2.68
N VAL A 81 4.02 -4.37 2.72
CA VAL A 81 3.06 -5.38 2.29
C VAL A 81 2.19 -4.84 1.16
N LEU A 82 2.10 -5.61 0.08
CA LEU A 82 1.14 -5.41 -1.00
C LEU A 82 0.04 -6.47 -0.91
N HIS A 83 -1.20 -6.05 -0.70
CA HIS A 83 -2.35 -6.94 -0.57
C HIS A 83 -3.42 -6.64 -1.63
N HIS A 84 -4.26 -7.64 -1.88
CA HIS A 84 -5.45 -7.51 -2.69
C HIS A 84 -6.67 -8.11 -1.98
N LYS A 85 -7.86 -7.50 -2.16
CA LYS A 85 -9.06 -7.84 -1.38
C LYS A 85 -9.57 -9.28 -1.57
N LYS A 86 -9.24 -9.92 -2.69
CA LYS A 86 -9.67 -11.30 -3.00
C LYS A 86 -8.74 -12.38 -2.44
N LEU A 87 -7.57 -12.01 -1.92
CA LEU A 87 -6.66 -12.95 -1.29
C LEU A 87 -7.10 -13.21 0.16
N PRO A 88 -6.77 -14.39 0.74
CA PRO A 88 -6.96 -14.63 2.16
C PRO A 88 -6.26 -13.54 2.99
N PRO A 89 -6.83 -13.11 4.14
CA PRO A 89 -6.31 -11.97 4.93
C PRO A 89 -4.85 -12.09 5.41
N LYS A 90 -4.28 -13.29 5.42
CA LYS A 90 -2.91 -13.57 5.85
C LYS A 90 -2.01 -14.05 4.71
N GLN A 91 -2.45 -13.88 3.45
CA GLN A 91 -1.72 -14.30 2.25
C GLN A 91 -1.63 -13.11 1.29
N PRO A 92 -0.73 -12.14 1.56
CA PRO A 92 -0.54 -10.99 0.67
C PRO A 92 0.08 -11.42 -0.67
N TYR A 93 0.07 -10.51 -1.66
CA TYR A 93 0.82 -10.72 -2.90
C TYR A 93 2.33 -10.68 -2.64
N PHE A 94 2.77 -9.68 -1.88
CA PHE A 94 4.16 -9.53 -1.47
C PHE A 94 4.24 -9.08 -0.03
N TYR A 95 5.24 -9.61 0.66
CA TYR A 95 5.67 -9.20 1.98
C TYR A 95 7.19 -9.01 1.90
N LEU A 96 7.67 -7.81 2.18
CA LEU A 96 9.10 -7.54 2.30
C LEU A 96 9.45 -7.37 3.77
N GLU A 97 10.30 -8.27 4.25
CA GLU A 97 10.86 -8.20 5.60
C GLU A 97 11.77 -6.97 5.73
N PRO A 98 11.95 -6.39 6.93
CA PRO A 98 12.78 -5.19 7.14
C PRO A 98 14.18 -5.25 6.53
N ASN A 99 14.80 -6.44 6.51
CA ASN A 99 16.14 -6.67 5.96
C ASN A 99 16.18 -6.83 4.43
N GLU A 100 15.03 -7.02 3.78
CA GLU A 100 14.91 -7.15 2.33
C GLU A 100 14.60 -5.82 1.66
N VAL A 101 13.97 -4.90 2.39
CA VAL A 101 13.49 -3.62 1.87
C VAL A 101 14.64 -2.73 1.41
N ASN A 102 14.52 -2.23 0.18
CA ASN A 102 15.36 -1.18 -0.39
C ASN A 102 14.53 -0.32 -1.36
N LEU A 103 15.11 0.77 -1.85
CA LEU A 103 14.41 1.74 -2.70
C LEU A 103 13.89 1.11 -4.02
N ASP A 104 14.67 0.25 -4.67
CA ASP A 104 14.25 -0.43 -5.91
C ASP A 104 13.06 -1.35 -5.67
N LYS A 105 13.12 -2.19 -4.63
CA LYS A 105 12.01 -3.07 -4.28
C LYS A 105 10.75 -2.29 -3.87
N ALA A 106 10.90 -1.18 -3.15
CA ALA A 106 9.79 -0.30 -2.80
C ALA A 106 9.12 0.28 -4.05
N ARG A 107 9.90 0.73 -5.05
CA ARG A 107 9.34 1.17 -6.34
C ARG A 107 8.62 0.05 -7.07
N ARG A 108 9.22 -1.15 -7.10
CA ARG A 108 8.60 -2.34 -7.72
C ARG A 108 7.31 -2.76 -7.02
N ILE A 109 7.15 -2.53 -5.71
CA ILE A 109 5.86 -2.68 -5.02
C ILE A 109 4.81 -1.74 -5.60
N GLY A 110 5.15 -0.45 -5.78
CA GLY A 110 4.25 0.53 -6.41
C GLY A 110 3.88 0.14 -7.85
N THR A 111 4.86 -0.22 -8.66
CA THR A 111 4.64 -0.69 -10.04
C THR A 111 3.76 -1.94 -10.06
N ASN A 112 4.04 -2.93 -9.20
CA ASN A 112 3.24 -4.15 -9.12
C ASN A 112 1.83 -3.90 -8.65
N ALA A 113 1.59 -2.94 -7.75
CA ALA A 113 0.25 -2.54 -7.36
C ALA A 113 -0.55 -2.06 -8.58
N GLY A 114 0.07 -1.26 -9.46
CA GLY A 114 -0.58 -0.84 -10.69
C GLY A 114 -0.76 -1.93 -11.73
N ARG A 115 0.20 -2.85 -11.84
CA ARG A 115 0.07 -4.03 -12.70
C ARG A 115 -1.03 -4.98 -12.23
N ILE A 116 -1.26 -5.13 -10.93
CA ILE A 116 -2.41 -5.87 -10.40
C ILE A 116 -3.72 -5.22 -10.86
N VAL A 117 -3.84 -3.90 -10.74
CA VAL A 117 -5.02 -3.15 -11.20
C VAL A 117 -5.27 -3.35 -12.69
N LYS A 118 -4.21 -3.26 -13.50
CA LYS A 118 -4.25 -3.42 -14.95
C LYS A 118 -4.27 -4.87 -15.44
N ARG A 119 -4.12 -5.85 -14.53
CA ARG A 119 -3.99 -7.30 -14.82
C ARG A 119 -2.80 -7.65 -15.72
N LEU A 120 -1.65 -7.06 -15.44
CA LEU A 120 -0.38 -7.29 -16.13
C LEU A 120 0.54 -8.25 -15.34
N PRO A 121 1.52 -8.88 -16.00
CA PRO A 121 2.53 -9.68 -15.32
C PRO A 121 3.32 -8.88 -14.28
N LEU A 122 3.49 -9.45 -13.08
CA LEU A 122 4.22 -8.81 -11.99
C LEU A 122 5.72 -8.85 -12.24
N LEU A 123 6.42 -7.81 -11.80
CA LEU A 123 7.86 -7.81 -11.63
C LEU A 123 8.23 -8.72 -10.47
N ASP A 124 9.41 -9.34 -10.54
CA ASP A 124 10.01 -9.98 -9.38
C ASP A 124 10.28 -8.93 -8.28
N ILE A 125 10.51 -9.33 -7.04
CA ILE A 125 10.92 -8.44 -5.94
C ILE A 125 11.97 -9.14 -5.10
#